data_AF-A0A178ZDK0-F1
#
_entry.id   AF-A0A178ZDK0-F1
#
_cell.length_a   1.000
_cell.length_b   1.000
_cell.length_c   1.000
_cell.angle_alpha   90.00
_cell.angle_beta   90.00
_cell.angle_gamma   90.00
#
_symmetry.space_group_name_H-M   'P 1'
#
loop_
_entity.id
_entity.type
_entity.pdbx_description
1 polymer ?
#
loop_
_entity_poly.entity_id
_entity_poly.type
_entity_poly.pdbx_seq_one_letter_code
_entity_poly.pdbx_strand_id
1 'polypeptide(L)'
;MPKLLLAMLLTPTAILQQTSSGHVNDTECSFDPILNSCSGGMSSPYLSQAPPSPPESPSEATVEVYALSAGHFSLPERFFVHPASQTARRTVPSLSFLIVHRDQESGQTTRIVFDLGLRRDLSRYSPPIQKHVETRQPMTTLPDVTASLAAGGLTADDIQYVIYSHVHWDHVGEPRDFAKSTFVIGSGANALLQGHGSLRGSHSFFESDLLPAERTIELSNPYEDIEEEAKKQPLHSGGPDFIQEWKAHGNLPRVLDIFHDGSLLIVDAPGHLPGHINLLARTSPSSSVYLAGDACHDRRIMRNERQIGEWLDDHGHICCIHADKKLAEQTIERIQQLELSGVEVIFAHDFEWEEDPANRSRFFGSS
;
A
#
# COMPACT_ATOMS: atom_id res chain seq x y z
N MET A 1 32.28 -53.80 -10.84
CA MET A 1 33.53 -53.88 -11.62
C MET A 1 33.21 -53.60 -13.09
N PRO A 2 34.14 -53.06 -13.89
CA PRO A 2 35.06 -51.92 -13.69
C PRO A 2 34.29 -50.60 -13.99
N LYS A 3 34.79 -49.43 -14.44
CA LYS A 3 36.02 -48.60 -14.28
C LYS A 3 35.48 -47.15 -14.39
N LEU A 4 35.64 -46.24 -13.45
CA LEU A 4 36.83 -45.47 -13.06
C LEU A 4 37.53 -44.71 -14.21
N LEU A 5 37.38 -43.39 -14.24
CA LEU A 5 38.50 -42.46 -14.45
C LEU A 5 38.33 -41.20 -13.58
N LEU A 6 39.45 -40.67 -13.12
CA LEU A 6 39.60 -39.63 -12.10
C LEU A 6 40.35 -38.44 -12.72
N ALA A 7 39.97 -37.22 -12.37
CA ALA A 7 40.83 -36.04 -12.54
C ALA A 7 40.66 -35.12 -11.33
N MET A 8 41.78 -34.79 -10.67
CA MET A 8 41.83 -33.98 -9.45
C MET A 8 42.30 -32.55 -9.75
N LEU A 9 41.78 -31.60 -8.96
CA LEU A 9 42.47 -30.42 -8.36
C LEU A 9 43.35 -29.52 -9.25
N LEU A 10 43.16 -28.19 -9.10
CA LEU A 10 44.13 -27.31 -8.42
C LEU A 10 43.66 -25.83 -8.33
N THR A 11 43.40 -25.36 -7.11
CA THR A 11 43.54 -23.96 -6.64
C THR A 11 44.96 -23.80 -6.07
N PRO A 12 45.64 -22.61 -6.04
CA PRO A 12 45.25 -21.39 -5.30
C PRO A 12 45.53 -20.08 -6.11
N THR A 13 45.50 -18.82 -5.65
CA THR A 13 45.88 -18.21 -4.35
C THR A 13 45.34 -16.77 -4.23
N ALA A 14 45.14 -16.27 -3.01
CA ALA A 14 44.84 -14.85 -2.73
C ALA A 14 46.12 -14.05 -2.35
N ILE A 15 46.11 -12.73 -2.53
CA ILE A 15 47.13 -11.79 -1.99
C ILE A 15 46.42 -10.55 -1.40
N LEU A 16 46.98 -10.02 -0.30
CA LEU A 16 46.41 -8.96 0.53
C LEU A 16 46.67 -7.53 0.03
N GLN A 17 45.79 -6.63 0.50
CA GLN A 17 45.98 -5.24 0.94
C GLN A 17 47.35 -4.56 0.73
N GLN A 18 47.30 -3.28 0.33
CA GLN A 18 47.86 -2.22 1.18
C GLN A 18 47.23 -0.83 0.95
N THR A 19 47.23 -0.02 2.01
CA THR A 19 46.71 1.35 2.11
C THR A 19 47.79 2.38 1.79
N SER A 20 47.43 3.58 1.31
CA SER A 20 48.31 4.76 1.36
C SER A 20 47.56 6.01 1.81
N SER A 21 48.06 6.62 2.89
CA SER A 21 47.60 7.88 3.47
C SER A 21 48.12 9.11 2.71
N GLY A 22 47.32 10.18 2.63
CA GLY A 22 47.76 11.53 2.25
C GLY A 22 47.28 12.56 3.29
N HIS A 23 48.22 13.34 3.82
CA HIS A 23 48.00 14.44 4.78
C HIS A 23 47.99 15.81 4.05
N VAL A 24 48.04 16.91 4.81
CA VAL A 24 48.27 18.32 4.39
C VAL A 24 46.98 19.07 4.00
N ASN A 25 46.61 20.23 4.59
CA ASN A 25 47.20 21.01 5.69
C ASN A 25 46.14 21.86 6.41
N ASP A 26 46.33 22.10 7.71
CA ASP A 26 45.76 23.27 8.39
C ASP A 26 46.53 24.54 8.03
N THR A 27 45.83 25.68 7.93
CA THR A 27 46.42 27.01 8.19
C THR A 27 45.34 27.99 8.63
N GLU A 28 45.40 28.37 9.91
CA GLU A 28 44.69 29.55 10.42
C GLU A 28 45.31 30.84 9.82
N CYS A 29 44.50 31.89 9.67
CA CYS A 29 44.99 33.26 9.61
C CYS A 29 44.06 34.16 10.45
N SER A 30 44.58 34.64 11.57
CA SER A 30 43.94 35.73 12.32
C SER A 30 44.09 37.06 11.57
N PHE A 31 43.25 38.05 11.88
CA PHE A 31 43.68 39.42 12.26
C PHE A 31 42.47 40.35 12.44
N ASP A 32 42.25 40.80 13.68
CA ASP A 32 41.48 41.99 14.09
C ASP A 32 42.45 43.20 14.23
N PRO A 33 42.01 44.43 14.57
CA PRO A 33 40.91 45.23 14.00
C PRO A 33 41.30 46.73 13.84
N ILE A 34 40.76 47.49 12.87
CA ILE A 34 40.85 48.98 12.90
C ILE A 34 39.54 49.67 12.48
N LEU A 35 39.11 50.62 13.31
CA LEU A 35 37.99 51.55 13.11
C LEU A 35 38.22 52.50 11.92
N ASN A 36 37.17 52.86 11.19
CA ASN A 36 37.01 54.26 10.79
C ASN A 36 35.57 54.68 10.57
N SER A 37 35.30 55.95 10.89
CA SER A 37 33.99 56.59 10.80
C SER A 37 33.71 57.13 9.39
N CYS A 38 32.44 57.15 8.98
CA CYS A 38 31.92 58.21 8.11
C CYS A 38 30.40 58.35 8.28
N SER A 39 29.95 59.59 8.40
CA SER A 39 28.54 59.97 8.50
C SER A 39 27.92 60.17 7.12
N GLY A 40 26.68 59.70 6.93
CA GLY A 40 25.90 59.94 5.72
C GLY A 40 24.45 59.53 5.93
N GLY A 41 23.55 60.50 6.13
CA GLY A 41 22.14 60.22 6.33
C GLY A 41 21.36 60.18 5.02
N MET A 42 20.50 59.20 4.85
CA MET A 42 19.32 59.24 3.97
C MET A 42 18.22 58.36 4.58
N SER A 43 17.07 58.96 4.87
CA SER A 43 15.90 58.26 5.39
C SER A 43 15.17 57.51 4.26
N SER A 44 15.23 56.18 4.30
CA SER A 44 14.39 55.31 3.44
C SER A 44 13.26 54.69 4.26
N PRO A 45 11.99 54.82 3.86
CA PRO A 45 10.86 54.18 4.54
C PRO A 45 10.78 52.70 4.14
N TYR A 46 11.70 51.88 4.66
CA TYR A 46 11.50 50.44 4.68
C TYR A 46 10.40 50.12 5.70
N LEU A 47 9.18 49.92 5.21
CA LEU A 47 8.15 49.18 5.93
C LEU A 47 8.75 47.82 6.31
N SER A 48 9.02 47.61 7.59
CA SER A 48 9.41 46.30 8.09
C SER A 48 8.21 45.37 7.95
N GLN A 49 8.18 44.61 6.86
CA GLN A 49 7.38 43.39 6.83
C GLN A 49 7.84 42.55 8.02
N ALA A 50 6.87 42.13 8.85
CA ALA A 50 7.17 41.16 9.90
C ALA A 50 7.82 39.93 9.24
N PRO A 51 8.79 39.27 9.90
CA PRO A 51 9.31 38.02 9.38
C PRO A 51 8.13 37.05 9.14
N PRO A 52 8.16 36.23 8.09
CA PRO A 52 7.12 35.23 7.88
C PRO A 52 6.98 34.40 9.16
N SER A 53 5.73 34.11 9.52
CA SER A 53 5.43 33.24 10.65
C SER A 53 6.27 31.96 10.56
N PRO A 54 6.71 31.38 11.69
CA PRO A 54 7.28 30.03 11.69
C PRO A 54 6.36 29.10 10.89
N PRO A 55 6.92 28.12 10.15
CA PRO A 55 6.08 27.11 9.51
C PRO A 55 5.16 26.51 10.57
N GLU A 56 3.89 26.32 10.22
CA GLU A 56 2.88 25.76 11.11
C GLU A 56 3.42 24.46 11.71
N SER A 57 3.23 24.29 13.02
CA SER A 57 3.64 23.07 13.72
C SER A 57 3.03 21.86 12.99
N PRO A 58 3.82 20.85 12.61
CA PRO A 58 3.32 19.73 11.83
C PRO A 58 2.14 19.08 12.55
N SER A 59 1.04 18.88 11.82
CA SER A 59 -0.22 18.40 12.37
C SER A 59 -0.03 17.09 13.14
N GLU A 60 -0.63 17.02 14.34
CA GLU A 60 -0.66 15.83 15.19
C GLU A 60 -1.85 14.90 14.86
N ALA A 61 -2.56 15.14 13.75
CA ALA A 61 -3.76 14.37 13.38
C ALA A 61 -3.49 12.88 13.15
N THR A 62 -4.35 12.03 13.69
CA THR A 62 -4.23 10.57 13.62
C THR A 62 -5.53 9.92 13.15
N VAL A 63 -5.44 8.68 12.70
CA VAL A 63 -6.59 7.81 12.42
C VAL A 63 -6.56 6.56 13.30
N GLU A 64 -7.74 6.08 13.67
CA GLU A 64 -7.90 4.76 14.27
C GLU A 64 -7.97 3.71 13.15
N VAL A 65 -7.28 2.57 13.31
CA VAL A 65 -7.24 1.50 12.30
C VAL A 65 -7.55 0.15 12.96
N TYR A 66 -8.65 -0.46 12.53
CA TYR A 66 -9.13 -1.76 13.00
C TYR A 66 -9.13 -2.77 11.87
N ALA A 67 -8.69 -4.00 12.14
CA ALA A 67 -8.86 -5.11 11.20
C ALA A 67 -10.32 -5.61 11.19
N LEU A 68 -10.75 -6.07 10.03
CA LEU A 68 -12.03 -6.69 9.76
C LEU A 68 -11.74 -8.06 9.14
N SER A 69 -12.30 -9.12 9.74
CA SER A 69 -12.19 -10.46 9.19
C SER A 69 -13.14 -10.58 7.99
N ALA A 70 -12.60 -10.77 6.79
CA ALA A 70 -13.37 -10.83 5.54
C ALA A 70 -13.15 -12.17 4.79
N GLY A 71 -13.11 -13.25 5.57
CA GLY A 71 -12.94 -14.62 5.10
C GLY A 71 -11.50 -15.11 5.03
N HIS A 72 -11.35 -16.40 4.71
CA HIS A 72 -10.06 -17.10 4.55
C HIS A 72 -10.10 -18.00 3.33
N PHE A 73 -8.95 -18.23 2.72
CA PHE A 73 -8.82 -19.15 1.60
C PHE A 73 -7.41 -19.72 1.50
N SER A 74 -7.24 -20.78 0.71
CA SER A 74 -5.98 -21.51 0.62
C SER A 74 -5.20 -21.18 -0.65
N LEU A 75 -4.01 -20.63 -0.49
CA LEU A 75 -3.05 -20.37 -1.56
C LEU A 75 -2.16 -21.60 -1.82
N PRO A 76 -2.03 -22.09 -3.08
CA PRO A 76 -0.99 -23.06 -3.43
C PRO A 76 0.37 -22.34 -3.50
N GLU A 77 1.26 -22.59 -2.55
CA GLU A 77 2.48 -21.79 -2.30
C GLU A 77 3.35 -21.61 -3.55
N ARG A 78 3.43 -22.62 -4.43
CA ARG A 78 4.21 -22.58 -5.68
C ARG A 78 3.89 -21.42 -6.64
N PHE A 79 2.74 -20.77 -6.51
CA PHE A 79 2.35 -19.62 -7.32
C PHE A 79 2.68 -18.28 -6.68
N PHE A 80 3.14 -18.28 -5.42
CA PHE A 80 3.39 -17.07 -4.63
C PHE A 80 4.85 -17.00 -4.16
N VAL A 81 5.45 -18.13 -3.78
CA VAL A 81 6.84 -18.22 -3.30
C VAL A 81 7.69 -19.24 -4.05
N HIS A 82 8.98 -18.95 -4.17
CA HIS A 82 10.01 -19.86 -4.66
C HIS A 82 11.21 -19.92 -3.68
N PRO A 83 11.80 -21.11 -3.41
CA PRO A 83 11.31 -22.43 -3.78
C PRO A 83 10.13 -22.90 -2.89
N ALA A 84 9.24 -23.70 -3.48
CA ALA A 84 8.09 -24.31 -2.79
C ALA A 84 7.81 -25.73 -3.32
N SER A 85 7.16 -26.56 -2.49
CA SER A 85 6.69 -27.87 -2.93
C SER A 85 5.46 -27.73 -3.84
N GLN A 86 5.32 -28.62 -4.81
CA GLN A 86 4.16 -28.68 -5.71
C GLN A 86 2.82 -28.81 -4.96
N THR A 87 2.83 -29.47 -3.79
CA THR A 87 1.66 -29.70 -2.94
C THR A 87 1.55 -28.77 -1.74
N ALA A 88 2.51 -27.86 -1.53
CA ALA A 88 2.46 -26.92 -0.41
C ALA A 88 1.30 -25.94 -0.58
N ARG A 89 0.60 -25.69 0.52
CA ARG A 89 -0.54 -24.76 0.59
C ARG A 89 -0.55 -24.08 1.95
N ARG A 90 -0.92 -22.81 1.97
CA ARG A 90 -1.20 -22.03 3.19
C ARG A 90 -2.62 -21.53 3.15
N THR A 91 -3.37 -21.66 4.24
CA THR A 91 -4.61 -20.88 4.43
C THR A 91 -4.24 -19.51 4.97
N VAL A 92 -4.78 -18.47 4.34
CA VAL A 92 -4.53 -17.06 4.62
C VAL A 92 -5.87 -16.33 4.80
N PRO A 93 -5.91 -15.23 5.55
CA PRO A 93 -7.07 -14.33 5.56
C PRO A 93 -7.22 -13.62 4.21
N SER A 94 -8.39 -13.05 3.96
CA SER A 94 -8.48 -11.77 3.27
C SER A 94 -8.82 -10.71 4.31
N LEU A 95 -7.82 -9.92 4.70
CA LEU A 95 -7.98 -8.84 5.68
C LEU A 95 -8.55 -7.61 4.99
N SER A 96 -9.52 -6.98 5.65
CA SER A 96 -10.01 -5.64 5.33
C SER A 96 -9.85 -4.75 6.55
N PHE A 97 -9.93 -3.43 6.40
CA PHE A 97 -9.65 -2.51 7.50
C PHE A 97 -10.70 -1.40 7.60
N LEU A 98 -11.17 -1.12 8.82
CA LEU A 98 -11.92 0.09 9.14
C LEU A 98 -10.92 1.16 9.57
N ILE A 99 -10.92 2.29 8.86
CA ILE A 99 -10.18 3.49 9.23
C ILE A 99 -11.18 4.56 9.68
N VAL A 100 -10.94 5.14 10.86
CA VAL A 100 -11.74 6.24 11.40
C VAL A 100 -10.87 7.48 11.52
N HIS A 101 -11.20 8.49 10.71
CA HIS A 101 -10.65 9.83 10.84
C HIS A 101 -11.62 10.71 11.63
N ARG A 102 -11.06 11.57 12.49
CA ARG A 102 -11.82 12.62 13.15
C ARG A 102 -11.10 13.95 12.97
N ASP A 103 -11.69 14.81 12.16
CA ASP A 103 -11.20 16.16 11.94
C ASP A 103 -11.20 16.95 13.25
N GLN A 104 -10.08 17.63 13.53
CA GLN A 104 -9.86 18.29 14.82
C GLN A 104 -10.55 19.66 14.90
N GLU A 105 -10.81 20.31 13.77
CA GLU A 105 -11.43 21.64 13.73
C GLU A 105 -12.97 21.55 13.74
N SER A 106 -13.55 20.79 12.82
CA SER A 106 -15.00 20.60 12.69
C SER A 106 -15.58 19.54 13.61
N GLY A 107 -14.74 18.60 14.09
CA GLY A 107 -15.19 17.42 14.84
C GLY A 107 -15.89 16.35 13.99
N GLN A 108 -15.95 16.54 12.66
CA GLN A 108 -16.51 15.60 11.68
C GLN A 108 -15.79 14.26 11.77
N THR A 109 -16.55 13.16 11.78
CA THR A 109 -15.99 11.80 11.66
C THR A 109 -16.19 11.30 10.25
N THR A 110 -15.13 10.74 9.67
CA THR A 110 -15.15 10.04 8.37
C THR A 110 -14.74 8.59 8.60
N ARG A 111 -15.60 7.65 8.19
CA ARG A 111 -15.31 6.21 8.21
C ARG A 111 -15.05 5.70 6.81
N ILE A 112 -13.91 5.04 6.67
CA ILE A 112 -13.41 4.46 5.43
C ILE A 112 -13.22 2.97 5.68
N VAL A 113 -13.64 2.14 4.73
CA VAL A 113 -13.25 0.73 4.69
C VAL A 113 -12.24 0.52 3.56
N PHE A 114 -11.12 -0.11 3.87
CA PHE A 114 -10.08 -0.51 2.91
C PHE A 114 -10.20 -2.00 2.61
N ASP A 115 -10.52 -2.32 1.36
CA ASP A 115 -10.99 -3.61 0.84
C ASP A 115 -12.27 -4.16 1.51
N LEU A 116 -12.97 -5.06 0.81
CA LEU A 116 -14.16 -5.78 1.29
C LEU A 116 -13.96 -7.30 1.40
N GLY A 117 -12.77 -7.81 1.05
CA GLY A 117 -12.38 -9.21 1.16
C GLY A 117 -13.17 -10.17 0.26
N LEU A 118 -13.46 -11.37 0.77
CA LEU A 118 -14.20 -12.39 0.02
C LEU A 118 -15.70 -12.09 -0.04
N ARG A 119 -16.34 -12.36 -1.19
CA ARG A 119 -17.80 -12.25 -1.33
C ARG A 119 -18.48 -13.36 -0.52
N ARG A 120 -19.35 -12.96 0.42
CA ARG A 120 -20.18 -13.83 1.27
C ARG A 120 -20.82 -15.01 0.53
N ASP A 121 -21.39 -14.73 -0.65
CA ASP A 121 -22.01 -15.69 -1.55
C ASP A 121 -21.18 -15.86 -2.83
N LEU A 122 -20.46 -16.98 -2.91
CA LEU A 122 -19.60 -17.32 -4.05
C LEU A 122 -20.36 -17.47 -5.37
N SER A 123 -21.66 -17.79 -5.34
CA SER A 123 -22.47 -17.95 -6.56
C SER A 123 -22.74 -16.62 -7.29
N ARG A 124 -22.52 -15.50 -6.60
CA ARG A 124 -22.63 -14.14 -7.16
C ARG A 124 -21.35 -13.65 -7.83
N TYR A 125 -20.24 -14.38 -7.77
CA TYR A 125 -19.09 -14.10 -8.64
C TYR A 125 -19.37 -14.54 -10.07
N SER A 126 -18.71 -13.93 -11.06
CA SER A 126 -18.75 -14.38 -12.45
C SER A 126 -18.26 -15.84 -12.60
N PRO A 127 -18.76 -16.62 -13.59
CA PRO A 127 -18.39 -18.04 -13.75
C PRO A 127 -16.87 -18.34 -13.84
N PRO A 128 -16.02 -17.49 -14.46
CA PRO A 128 -14.57 -17.68 -14.43
C PRO A 128 -13.98 -17.60 -13.01
N ILE A 129 -14.46 -16.67 -12.19
CA ILE A 129 -14.04 -16.50 -10.80
C ILE A 129 -14.54 -17.67 -9.93
N GLN A 130 -15.78 -18.14 -10.11
CA GLN A 130 -16.28 -19.34 -9.43
C GLN A 130 -15.35 -20.54 -9.66
N LYS A 131 -14.93 -20.76 -10.91
CA LYS A 131 -13.96 -21.80 -11.28
C LYS A 131 -12.56 -21.55 -10.69
N HIS A 132 -12.14 -20.29 -10.53
CA HIS A 132 -10.89 -19.96 -9.84
C HIS A 132 -10.93 -20.39 -8.36
N VAL A 133 -12.04 -20.09 -7.68
CA VAL A 133 -12.28 -20.37 -6.26
C VAL A 133 -12.25 -21.87 -5.92
N GLU A 134 -12.61 -22.75 -6.86
CA GLU A 134 -12.42 -24.21 -6.71
C GLU A 134 -10.96 -24.58 -6.40
N THR A 135 -9.99 -23.81 -6.94
CA THR A 135 -8.55 -24.04 -6.72
C THR A 135 -8.05 -23.53 -5.37
N ARG A 136 -8.88 -22.79 -4.62
CA ARG A 136 -8.55 -22.03 -3.41
C ARG A 136 -9.07 -22.66 -2.11
N GLN A 137 -9.49 -23.92 -2.16
CA GLN A 137 -10.03 -24.64 -1.00
C GLN A 137 -8.93 -25.16 -0.03
N PRO A 138 -9.19 -25.23 1.29
CA PRO A 138 -10.43 -24.81 1.97
C PRO A 138 -10.60 -23.29 2.01
N MET A 139 -11.87 -22.84 2.05
CA MET A 139 -12.26 -21.43 2.09
C MET A 139 -13.43 -21.21 3.05
N THR A 140 -13.46 -20.04 3.69
CA THR A 140 -14.57 -19.52 4.50
C THR A 140 -14.88 -18.09 4.08
N THR A 141 -16.13 -17.78 3.74
CA THR A 141 -16.59 -16.43 3.34
C THR A 141 -17.29 -15.68 4.48
N LEU A 142 -17.21 -16.20 5.71
CA LEU A 142 -17.79 -15.63 6.92
C LEU A 142 -16.77 -15.71 8.07
N PRO A 143 -16.70 -14.68 8.95
CA PRO A 143 -17.36 -13.37 8.80
C PRO A 143 -16.92 -12.64 7.53
N ASP A 144 -17.80 -11.79 7.02
CA ASP A 144 -17.47 -10.80 6.00
C ASP A 144 -17.37 -9.41 6.65
N VAL A 145 -16.98 -8.40 5.87
CA VAL A 145 -16.89 -7.02 6.37
C VAL A 145 -18.19 -6.53 7.01
N THR A 146 -19.37 -6.88 6.49
CA THR A 146 -20.63 -6.42 7.08
C THR A 146 -20.88 -7.03 8.45
N ALA A 147 -20.52 -8.30 8.64
CA ALA A 147 -20.57 -8.99 9.93
C ALA A 147 -19.52 -8.45 10.92
N SER A 148 -18.31 -8.14 10.46
CA SER A 148 -17.27 -7.52 11.30
C SER A 148 -17.61 -6.09 11.72
N LEU A 149 -18.19 -5.28 10.84
CA LEU A 149 -18.72 -3.95 11.21
C LEU A 149 -19.82 -4.07 12.26
N ALA A 150 -20.77 -5.01 12.07
CA ALA A 150 -21.86 -5.25 13.01
C ALA A 150 -21.37 -5.73 14.38
N ALA A 151 -20.26 -6.49 14.46
CA ALA A 151 -19.66 -6.92 15.71
C ALA A 151 -19.19 -5.75 16.60
N GLY A 152 -18.70 -4.67 15.99
CA GLY A 152 -18.38 -3.41 16.69
C GLY A 152 -19.51 -2.37 16.69
N GLY A 153 -20.73 -2.75 16.30
CA GLY A 153 -21.91 -1.88 16.38
C GLY A 153 -22.10 -0.89 15.23
N LEU A 154 -21.42 -1.09 14.09
CA LEU A 154 -21.61 -0.29 12.87
C LEU A 154 -22.39 -1.06 11.79
N THR A 155 -22.93 -0.32 10.84
CA THR A 155 -23.58 -0.85 9.62
C THR A 155 -22.86 -0.35 8.37
N ALA A 156 -23.14 -0.93 7.20
CA ALA A 156 -22.60 -0.43 5.93
C ALA A 156 -23.04 1.02 5.62
N ASP A 157 -24.18 1.46 6.15
CA ASP A 157 -24.66 2.84 6.04
C ASP A 157 -23.82 3.85 6.85
N ASP A 158 -23.04 3.39 7.84
CA ASP A 158 -22.15 4.23 8.65
C ASP A 158 -20.80 4.50 7.97
N ILE A 159 -20.54 3.87 6.81
CA ILE A 159 -19.28 3.95 6.05
C ILE A 159 -19.44 4.93 4.88
N GLN A 160 -18.64 6.00 4.88
CA GLN A 160 -18.71 7.05 3.86
C GLN A 160 -17.96 6.63 2.60
N TYR A 161 -16.82 5.94 2.74
CA TYR A 161 -15.96 5.55 1.63
C TYR A 161 -15.55 4.07 1.70
N VAL A 162 -15.50 3.42 0.54
CA VAL A 162 -14.85 2.12 0.37
C VAL A 162 -13.69 2.31 -0.60
N ILE A 163 -12.46 2.19 -0.13
CA ILE A 163 -11.26 2.27 -0.95
C ILE A 163 -10.83 0.83 -1.25
N TYR A 164 -10.65 0.48 -2.52
CA TYR A 164 -10.01 -0.80 -2.87
C TYR A 164 -8.52 -0.61 -3.07
N SER A 165 -7.72 -1.51 -2.47
CA SER A 165 -6.31 -1.66 -2.85
C SER A 165 -6.20 -2.00 -4.33
N HIS A 166 -7.06 -2.90 -4.80
CA HIS A 166 -7.25 -3.26 -6.20
C HIS A 166 -8.52 -4.11 -6.40
N VAL A 167 -8.84 -4.47 -7.65
CA VAL A 167 -10.13 -5.06 -8.05
C VAL A 167 -10.09 -6.59 -8.27
N HIS A 168 -9.19 -7.34 -7.64
CA HIS A 168 -9.27 -8.80 -7.67
C HIS A 168 -10.44 -9.33 -6.82
N TRP A 169 -10.94 -10.50 -7.19
CA TRP A 169 -12.11 -11.16 -6.61
C TRP A 169 -12.07 -11.28 -5.08
N ASP A 170 -10.89 -11.46 -4.49
CA ASP A 170 -10.60 -11.66 -3.08
C ASP A 170 -10.53 -10.36 -2.25
N HIS A 171 -10.64 -9.19 -2.89
CA HIS A 171 -10.62 -7.87 -2.25
C HIS A 171 -11.96 -7.13 -2.37
N VAL A 172 -12.82 -7.52 -3.31
CA VAL A 172 -14.00 -6.74 -3.71
C VAL A 172 -15.28 -7.05 -2.94
N GLY A 173 -15.33 -8.16 -2.19
CA GLY A 173 -16.43 -8.52 -1.31
C GLY A 173 -17.83 -8.40 -1.95
N GLU A 174 -18.74 -7.69 -1.27
CA GLU A 174 -20.11 -7.44 -1.72
C GLU A 174 -20.44 -5.93 -1.75
N PRO A 175 -20.09 -5.20 -2.82
CA PRO A 175 -20.26 -3.74 -2.87
C PRO A 175 -21.73 -3.30 -2.86
N ARG A 176 -22.68 -4.20 -3.20
CA ARG A 176 -24.12 -3.90 -3.18
C ARG A 176 -24.67 -3.72 -1.76
N ASP A 177 -23.96 -4.17 -0.73
CA ASP A 177 -24.33 -3.92 0.67
C ASP A 177 -23.96 -2.47 1.09
N PHE A 178 -23.06 -1.80 0.36
CA PHE A 178 -22.60 -0.41 0.59
C PHE A 178 -23.33 0.60 -0.32
N ALA A 179 -24.66 0.65 -0.18
CA ALA A 179 -25.53 1.43 -1.07
C ALA A 179 -25.33 2.96 -1.00
N LYS A 180 -24.74 3.48 0.08
CA LYS A 180 -24.52 4.92 0.31
C LYS A 180 -23.07 5.39 0.15
N SER A 181 -22.10 4.47 0.24
CA SER A 181 -20.68 4.82 0.23
C SER A 181 -20.21 5.29 -1.14
N THR A 182 -19.17 6.11 -1.19
CA THR A 182 -18.41 6.40 -2.41
C THR A 182 -17.26 5.40 -2.53
N PHE A 183 -17.12 4.76 -3.68
CA PHE A 183 -16.01 3.85 -3.97
C PHE A 183 -14.80 4.64 -4.49
N VAL A 184 -13.60 4.21 -4.12
CA VAL A 184 -12.34 4.79 -4.61
C VAL A 184 -11.43 3.67 -5.11
N ILE A 185 -10.89 3.84 -6.31
CA ILE A 185 -10.00 2.88 -6.99
C ILE A 185 -8.79 3.61 -7.59
N GLY A 186 -7.63 2.94 -7.66
CA GLY A 186 -6.45 3.53 -8.30
C GLY A 186 -6.56 3.61 -9.83
N SER A 187 -5.80 4.54 -10.42
CA SER A 187 -5.74 4.79 -11.87
C SER A 187 -5.47 3.53 -12.68
N GLY A 188 -6.40 3.16 -13.56
CA GLY A 188 -6.33 2.00 -14.45
C GLY A 188 -7.24 0.84 -14.01
N ALA A 189 -7.83 0.89 -12.82
CA ALA A 189 -8.78 -0.12 -12.36
C ALA A 189 -10.06 -0.15 -13.22
N ASN A 190 -10.58 1.00 -13.69
CA ASN A 190 -11.74 1.01 -14.59
C ASN A 190 -11.43 0.35 -15.94
N ALA A 191 -10.21 0.48 -16.44
CA ALA A 191 -9.80 -0.19 -17.67
C ALA A 191 -9.91 -1.72 -17.51
N LEU A 192 -9.42 -2.26 -16.39
CA LEU A 192 -9.51 -3.69 -16.08
C LEU A 192 -10.95 -4.17 -15.95
N LEU A 193 -11.81 -3.42 -15.24
CA LEU A 193 -13.24 -3.73 -15.12
C LEU A 193 -13.94 -3.76 -16.49
N GLN A 194 -13.54 -2.88 -17.42
CA GLN A 194 -14.06 -2.86 -18.80
C GLN A 194 -13.46 -3.97 -19.71
N GLY A 195 -12.55 -4.80 -19.20
CA GLY A 195 -11.82 -5.80 -20.01
C GLY A 195 -10.70 -5.21 -20.87
N HIS A 196 -10.33 -3.95 -20.64
CA HIS A 196 -9.18 -3.30 -21.26
C HIS A 196 -7.90 -3.61 -20.46
N GLY A 197 -7.12 -4.57 -20.95
CA GLY A 197 -5.86 -4.99 -20.34
C GLY A 197 -5.68 -6.51 -20.46
N SER A 198 -4.65 -6.95 -21.18
CA SER A 198 -4.38 -8.38 -21.39
C SER A 198 -3.53 -8.95 -20.24
N LEU A 199 -4.15 -9.09 -19.07
CA LEU A 199 -3.55 -9.80 -17.94
C LEU A 199 -3.73 -11.31 -18.11
N ARG A 200 -2.77 -12.08 -17.58
CA ARG A 200 -2.69 -13.54 -17.76
C ARG A 200 -2.93 -14.27 -16.46
N GLY A 201 -3.38 -15.52 -16.57
CA GLY A 201 -3.63 -16.39 -15.44
C GLY A 201 -5.08 -16.36 -14.98
N SER A 202 -5.50 -17.39 -14.27
CA SER A 202 -6.91 -17.60 -13.92
C SER A 202 -7.44 -16.70 -12.80
N HIS A 203 -6.60 -15.82 -12.23
CA HIS A 203 -6.98 -14.83 -11.22
C HIS A 203 -7.40 -13.49 -11.86
N SER A 204 -6.95 -13.22 -13.08
CA SER A 204 -7.19 -11.96 -13.81
C SER A 204 -8.57 -11.90 -14.49
N PHE A 205 -9.63 -12.06 -13.70
CA PHE A 205 -11.02 -11.88 -14.16
C PHE A 205 -11.69 -10.77 -13.35
N PHE A 206 -12.29 -9.82 -14.05
CA PHE A 206 -12.87 -8.60 -13.49
C PHE A 206 -14.34 -8.48 -13.89
N GLU A 207 -15.18 -7.98 -12.98
CA GLU A 207 -16.63 -7.84 -13.19
C GLU A 207 -16.94 -6.43 -13.68
N SER A 208 -17.40 -6.26 -14.92
CA SER A 208 -17.65 -4.93 -15.51
C SER A 208 -18.77 -4.14 -14.85
N ASP A 209 -19.62 -4.82 -14.08
CA ASP A 209 -20.72 -4.28 -13.28
C ASP A 209 -20.40 -4.26 -11.77
N LEU A 210 -19.12 -4.40 -11.39
CA LEU A 210 -18.71 -4.43 -9.98
C LEU A 210 -19.09 -3.15 -9.23
N LEU A 211 -18.89 -1.99 -9.86
CA LEU A 211 -18.98 -0.68 -9.21
C LEU A 211 -19.96 0.28 -9.90
N PRO A 212 -20.73 1.07 -9.12
CA PRO A 212 -21.63 2.09 -9.65
C PRO A 212 -20.82 3.31 -10.13
N ALA A 213 -20.84 3.58 -11.44
CA ALA A 213 -20.08 4.67 -12.04
C ALA A 213 -20.40 6.04 -11.43
N GLU A 214 -21.66 6.25 -11.00
CA GLU A 214 -22.14 7.50 -10.39
C GLU A 214 -21.66 7.73 -8.94
N ARG A 215 -21.02 6.74 -8.31
CA ARG A 215 -20.44 6.81 -6.96
C ARG A 215 -19.03 6.21 -6.89
N THR A 216 -18.30 6.19 -8.01
CA THR A 216 -16.92 5.67 -8.06
C THR A 216 -15.97 6.76 -8.50
N ILE A 217 -14.94 7.01 -7.69
CA ILE A 217 -13.81 7.87 -7.98
C ILE A 217 -12.65 6.98 -8.41
N GLU A 218 -12.18 7.14 -9.65
CA GLU A 218 -10.86 6.65 -10.04
C GLU A 218 -9.85 7.76 -9.79
N LEU A 219 -8.80 7.45 -9.03
CA LEU A 219 -7.74 8.40 -8.71
C LEU A 219 -6.98 8.82 -9.98
N SER A 220 -6.45 10.03 -9.97
CA SER A 220 -5.62 10.55 -11.06
C SER A 220 -4.39 9.66 -11.30
N ASN A 221 -3.89 9.66 -12.54
CA ASN A 221 -2.72 8.88 -12.92
C ASN A 221 -1.46 9.37 -12.17
N PRO A 222 -0.80 8.56 -11.32
CA PRO A 222 0.41 8.98 -10.61
C PRO A 222 1.61 9.33 -11.51
N TYR A 223 1.55 8.97 -12.79
CA TYR A 223 2.64 9.17 -13.75
C TYR A 223 2.46 10.41 -14.64
N GLU A 224 1.37 11.16 -14.48
CA GLU A 224 0.99 12.30 -15.34
C GLU A 224 0.54 13.52 -14.50
N ASP A 225 0.70 14.72 -15.05
CA ASP A 225 0.19 15.95 -14.41
C ASP A 225 -1.35 15.99 -14.48
N ILE A 226 -1.99 16.48 -13.43
CA ILE A 226 -3.44 16.59 -13.38
C ILE A 226 -3.92 17.73 -14.28
N GLU A 227 -4.91 17.46 -15.13
CA GLU A 227 -5.56 18.46 -15.98
C GLU A 227 -6.11 19.63 -15.16
N GLU A 228 -5.89 20.86 -15.63
CA GLU A 228 -6.35 22.09 -14.96
C GLU A 228 -7.88 22.15 -14.79
N GLU A 229 -8.63 21.38 -15.57
CA GLU A 229 -10.07 21.19 -15.46
C GLU A 229 -10.47 20.34 -14.23
N ALA A 230 -9.69 19.31 -13.89
CA ALA A 230 -9.95 18.46 -12.73
C ALA A 230 -9.69 19.22 -11.41
N LYS A 231 -8.66 20.09 -11.40
CA LYS A 231 -8.33 21.00 -10.27
C LYS A 231 -9.45 22.01 -9.94
N LYS A 232 -10.47 22.14 -10.80
CA LYS A 232 -11.62 23.06 -10.62
C LYS A 232 -12.86 22.38 -10.03
N GLN A 233 -12.83 21.07 -9.76
CA GLN A 233 -13.95 20.45 -9.04
C GLN A 233 -14.02 21.01 -7.61
N PRO A 234 -15.21 21.39 -7.12
CA PRO A 234 -15.33 21.98 -5.79
C PRO A 234 -14.99 20.95 -4.73
N LEU A 235 -13.98 21.25 -3.91
CA LEU A 235 -13.68 20.51 -2.69
C LEU A 235 -14.95 20.36 -1.86
N HIS A 236 -15.38 19.13 -1.56
CA HIS A 236 -16.47 18.92 -0.62
C HIS A 236 -16.01 19.37 0.77
N SER A 237 -16.55 20.50 1.24
CA SER A 237 -16.15 21.11 2.50
C SER A 237 -16.31 20.14 3.68
N GLY A 238 -15.20 19.67 4.23
CA GLY A 238 -15.14 18.73 5.37
C GLY A 238 -15.08 17.24 5.02
N GLY A 239 -14.85 16.86 3.75
CA GLY A 239 -14.59 15.48 3.33
C GLY A 239 -13.15 15.28 2.81
N PRO A 240 -12.71 14.03 2.57
CA PRO A 240 -11.39 13.76 2.00
C PRO A 240 -11.26 14.25 0.55
N ASP A 241 -10.05 14.68 0.20
CA ASP A 241 -9.66 15.15 -1.12
C ASP A 241 -8.93 14.07 -1.92
N PHE A 242 -9.64 13.51 -2.91
CA PHE A 242 -9.13 12.51 -3.84
C PHE A 242 -8.64 13.10 -5.18
N ILE A 243 -8.71 14.43 -5.37
CA ILE A 243 -8.34 15.11 -6.63
C ILE A 243 -7.20 16.10 -6.37
N GLN A 244 -6.05 15.54 -5.97
CA GLN A 244 -4.83 16.30 -5.64
C GLN A 244 -3.61 15.75 -6.39
N GLU A 245 -2.59 16.59 -6.59
CA GLU A 245 -1.34 16.20 -7.21
C GLU A 245 -0.56 15.20 -6.33
N TRP A 246 -0.11 14.10 -6.92
CA TRP A 246 0.72 13.08 -6.26
C TRP A 246 2.08 13.66 -5.85
N LYS A 247 2.44 13.53 -4.57
CA LYS A 247 3.68 14.11 -4.00
C LYS A 247 4.55 13.04 -3.33
N ALA A 248 5.84 13.29 -3.19
CA ALA A 248 6.72 12.38 -2.44
C ALA A 248 6.55 12.55 -0.92
N HIS A 249 6.60 11.44 -0.17
CA HIS A 249 6.59 11.41 1.29
C HIS A 249 7.62 10.39 1.81
N GLY A 250 8.75 10.88 2.34
CA GLY A 250 9.84 10.00 2.77
C GLY A 250 10.43 9.20 1.60
N ASN A 251 10.42 7.86 1.70
CA ASN A 251 10.83 6.95 0.63
C ASN A 251 9.69 6.57 -0.34
N LEU A 252 8.45 6.99 -0.06
CA LEU A 252 7.31 6.80 -0.95
C LEU A 252 7.32 7.90 -2.02
N PRO A 253 7.48 7.57 -3.31
CA PRO A 253 7.68 8.57 -4.35
C PRO A 253 6.41 9.36 -4.66
N ARG A 254 5.24 8.78 -4.36
CA ARG A 254 3.93 9.31 -4.74
C ARG A 254 2.86 8.91 -3.74
N VAL A 255 2.27 9.91 -3.10
CA VAL A 255 1.15 9.80 -2.19
C VAL A 255 0.13 10.91 -2.41
N LEU A 256 -1.10 10.67 -1.96
CA LEU A 256 -2.17 11.65 -1.79
C LEU A 256 -2.46 11.77 -0.29
N ASP A 257 -2.36 12.97 0.30
CA ASP A 257 -2.73 13.21 1.69
C ASP A 257 -4.21 13.62 1.73
N ILE A 258 -5.10 12.65 1.87
CA ILE A 258 -6.53 12.88 1.57
C ILE A 258 -7.23 13.76 2.61
N PHE A 259 -6.60 14.04 3.75
CA PHE A 259 -7.12 14.97 4.77
C PHE A 259 -6.29 16.26 4.88
N HIS A 260 -5.22 16.40 4.09
CA HIS A 260 -4.25 17.51 4.15
C HIS A 260 -3.63 17.73 5.54
N ASP A 261 -3.67 16.70 6.39
CA ASP A 261 -3.23 16.75 7.78
C ASP A 261 -2.13 15.72 8.11
N GLY A 262 -1.75 14.86 7.15
CA GLY A 262 -0.76 13.80 7.28
C GLY A 262 -1.23 12.53 8.01
N SER A 263 -2.53 12.43 8.33
CA SER A 263 -3.07 11.30 9.12
C SER A 263 -3.30 10.03 8.28
N LEU A 264 -3.67 10.17 7.01
CA LEU A 264 -3.93 9.05 6.10
C LEU A 264 -3.49 9.39 4.67
N LEU A 265 -2.50 8.65 4.18
CA LEU A 265 -1.96 8.82 2.83
C LEU A 265 -2.36 7.63 1.95
N ILE A 266 -2.91 7.88 0.76
CA ILE A 266 -3.00 6.87 -0.31
C ILE A 266 -1.65 6.83 -1.02
N VAL A 267 -1.16 5.64 -1.35
CA VAL A 267 0.19 5.40 -1.87
C VAL A 267 0.13 4.61 -3.17
N ASP A 268 0.82 5.11 -4.21
CA ASP A 268 1.02 4.40 -5.48
C ASP A 268 1.92 3.18 -5.24
N ALA A 269 1.38 1.98 -5.46
CA ALA A 269 2.02 0.71 -5.14
C ALA A 269 2.06 -0.24 -6.36
N PRO A 270 2.76 0.14 -7.44
CA PRO A 270 2.69 -0.53 -8.72
C PRO A 270 3.35 -1.92 -8.68
N GLY A 271 2.88 -2.80 -9.57
CA GLY A 271 3.45 -4.12 -9.81
C GLY A 271 2.41 -5.22 -9.80
N HIS A 272 1.64 -5.35 -8.72
CA HIS A 272 0.64 -6.40 -8.60
C HIS A 272 -0.48 -6.28 -9.65
N LEU A 273 -1.16 -5.13 -9.70
CA LEU A 273 -2.21 -4.83 -10.65
C LEU A 273 -2.10 -3.36 -11.10
N PRO A 274 -2.46 -3.00 -12.36
CA PRO A 274 -2.73 -1.60 -12.71
C PRO A 274 -3.74 -0.98 -11.73
N GLY A 275 -3.44 0.20 -11.21
CA GLY A 275 -4.24 0.86 -10.18
C GLY A 275 -4.11 0.28 -8.76
N HIS A 276 -3.12 -0.58 -8.49
CA HIS A 276 -2.87 -1.08 -7.13
C HIS A 276 -2.37 0.03 -6.19
N ILE A 277 -3.07 0.26 -5.08
CA ILE A 277 -2.79 1.30 -4.09
C ILE A 277 -2.72 0.73 -2.67
N ASN A 278 -1.91 1.39 -1.84
CA ASN A 278 -1.72 1.06 -0.42
C ASN A 278 -2.11 2.27 0.45
N LEU A 279 -2.25 2.08 1.76
CA LEU A 279 -2.48 3.17 2.71
C LEU A 279 -1.34 3.28 3.73
N LEU A 280 -0.82 4.49 3.98
CA LEU A 280 -0.02 4.80 5.17
C LEU A 280 -0.89 5.58 6.16
N ALA A 281 -1.23 4.96 7.29
CA ALA A 281 -2.11 5.50 8.32
C ALA A 281 -1.30 5.85 9.58
N ARG A 282 -1.27 7.11 9.98
CA ARG A 282 -0.62 7.56 11.22
C ARG A 282 -1.56 7.34 12.40
N THR A 283 -1.20 6.41 13.28
CA THR A 283 -2.04 5.93 14.40
C THR A 283 -1.70 6.60 15.74
N SER A 284 -0.52 7.21 15.85
CA SER A 284 -0.14 8.10 16.96
C SER A 284 0.89 9.13 16.47
N PRO A 285 1.27 10.15 17.26
CA PRO A 285 2.35 11.08 16.90
C PRO A 285 3.71 10.40 16.60
N SER A 286 3.91 9.14 17.00
CA SER A 286 5.14 8.38 16.80
C SER A 286 4.92 6.98 16.19
N SER A 287 3.76 6.67 15.64
CA SER A 287 3.48 5.36 15.02
C SER A 287 2.61 5.48 13.78
N SER A 288 2.93 4.66 12.78
CA SER A 288 2.13 4.50 11.58
C SER A 288 2.00 3.02 11.22
N VAL A 289 0.92 2.69 10.53
CA VAL A 289 0.62 1.37 9.98
C VAL A 289 0.51 1.52 8.46
N TYR A 290 1.14 0.62 7.71
CA TYR A 290 1.13 0.57 6.26
C TYR A 290 0.31 -0.64 5.80
N LEU A 291 -0.90 -0.37 5.32
CA LEU A 291 -1.83 -1.38 4.81
C LEU A 291 -1.46 -1.67 3.36
N ALA A 292 -0.86 -2.83 3.14
CA ALA A 292 -0.02 -3.10 1.98
C ALA A 292 -0.74 -3.77 0.80
N GLY A 293 -2.02 -4.12 0.95
CA GLY A 293 -2.78 -4.88 -0.05
C GLY A 293 -2.05 -6.15 -0.47
N ASP A 294 -1.95 -6.34 -1.79
CA ASP A 294 -1.25 -7.42 -2.46
C ASP A 294 0.11 -7.01 -3.05
N ALA A 295 0.72 -5.95 -2.51
CA ALA A 295 2.10 -5.60 -2.83
C ALA A 295 3.08 -6.75 -2.49
N CYS A 296 2.70 -7.63 -1.54
CA CYS A 296 3.36 -8.91 -1.30
C CYS A 296 2.39 -9.91 -0.66
N HIS A 297 2.44 -11.18 -1.08
CA HIS A 297 1.55 -12.24 -0.59
C HIS A 297 2.12 -13.07 0.56
N ASP A 298 3.41 -12.93 0.87
CA ASP A 298 4.10 -13.81 1.82
C ASP A 298 5.28 -13.12 2.53
N ARG A 299 5.25 -13.12 3.86
CA ARG A 299 6.29 -12.52 4.71
C ARG A 299 7.69 -13.07 4.50
N ARG A 300 7.82 -14.31 4.00
CA ARG A 300 9.12 -14.92 3.66
C ARG A 300 9.79 -14.20 2.47
N ILE A 301 9.04 -13.53 1.60
CA ILE A 301 9.59 -12.66 0.55
C ILE A 301 10.11 -11.36 1.18
N MET A 302 9.32 -10.74 2.06
CA MET A 302 9.75 -9.54 2.81
C MET A 302 11.03 -9.76 3.60
N ARG A 303 11.21 -10.94 4.20
CA ARG A 303 12.44 -11.34 4.91
C ARG A 303 13.59 -11.83 4.02
N ASN A 304 13.42 -11.83 2.69
CA ASN A 304 14.37 -12.38 1.71
C ASN A 304 14.69 -13.89 1.91
N GLU A 305 13.78 -14.63 2.55
CA GLU A 305 13.83 -16.09 2.74
C GLU A 305 13.29 -16.85 1.52
N ARG A 306 12.47 -16.18 0.70
CA ARG A 306 11.84 -16.66 -0.53
C ARG A 306 11.87 -15.58 -1.61
N GLN A 307 11.75 -16.01 -2.86
CA GLN A 307 11.52 -15.16 -4.03
C GLN A 307 10.05 -15.23 -4.44
N ILE A 308 9.58 -14.30 -5.27
CA ILE A 308 8.27 -14.37 -5.91
C ILE A 308 8.15 -15.66 -6.73
N GLY A 309 7.03 -16.37 -6.57
CA GLY A 309 6.73 -17.60 -7.30
C GLY A 309 6.51 -17.37 -8.80
N GLU A 310 7.11 -18.21 -9.62
CA GLU A 310 6.96 -18.21 -11.08
C GLU A 310 6.53 -19.58 -11.60
N TRP A 311 5.68 -19.58 -12.62
CA TRP A 311 5.21 -20.79 -13.31
C TRP A 311 5.14 -20.57 -14.82
N LEU A 312 4.96 -21.65 -15.58
CA LEU A 312 4.70 -21.58 -17.02
C LEU A 312 3.20 -21.67 -17.30
N ASP A 313 2.67 -20.79 -18.15
CA ASP A 313 1.32 -20.94 -18.71
C ASP A 313 1.23 -22.09 -19.73
N ASP A 314 0.02 -22.42 -20.18
CA ASP A 314 -0.24 -23.50 -21.16
C ASP A 314 0.45 -23.25 -22.53
N HIS A 315 0.99 -22.05 -22.75
CA HIS A 315 1.73 -21.65 -23.94
C HIS A 315 3.25 -21.54 -23.69
N GLY A 316 3.73 -21.89 -22.49
CA GLY A 316 5.14 -21.92 -22.14
C GLY A 316 5.75 -20.57 -21.74
N HIS A 317 4.94 -19.56 -21.42
CA HIS A 317 5.45 -18.27 -20.94
C HIS A 317 5.58 -18.25 -19.42
N ILE A 318 6.63 -17.60 -18.92
CA ILE A 318 6.80 -17.35 -17.48
C ILE A 318 5.73 -16.35 -17.02
N CYS A 319 5.04 -16.70 -15.94
CA CYS A 319 4.04 -15.88 -15.26
C CYS A 319 4.34 -15.85 -13.75
N CYS A 320 3.95 -14.77 -13.08
CA CYS A 320 3.86 -14.68 -11.63
C CYS A 320 2.50 -14.08 -11.23
N ILE A 321 2.24 -13.90 -9.94
CA ILE A 321 0.98 -13.32 -9.43
C ILE A 321 0.86 -11.80 -9.68
N HIS A 322 1.94 -11.13 -10.07
CA HIS A 322 1.97 -9.69 -10.33
C HIS A 322 1.98 -9.40 -11.83
N ALA A 323 1.23 -8.39 -12.27
CA ALA A 323 1.19 -7.92 -13.65
C ALA A 323 2.58 -7.45 -14.17
N ASP A 324 3.36 -6.79 -13.32
CA ASP A 324 4.78 -6.49 -13.53
C ASP A 324 5.59 -6.90 -12.29
N LYS A 325 6.27 -8.04 -12.41
CA LYS A 325 7.16 -8.59 -11.35
C LYS A 325 8.23 -7.58 -10.91
N LYS A 326 8.83 -6.85 -11.84
CA LYS A 326 9.95 -5.95 -11.55
C LYS A 326 9.50 -4.71 -10.79
N LEU A 327 8.33 -4.16 -11.14
CA LEU A 327 7.72 -3.09 -10.36
C LEU A 327 7.25 -3.60 -8.99
N ALA A 328 6.74 -4.83 -8.89
CA ALA A 328 6.38 -5.44 -7.62
C ALA A 328 7.62 -5.61 -6.70
N GLU A 329 8.74 -6.11 -7.23
CA GLU A 329 10.01 -6.21 -6.49
C GLU A 329 10.46 -4.84 -5.96
N GLN A 330 10.41 -3.78 -6.77
CA GLN A 330 10.73 -2.42 -6.31
C GLN A 330 9.75 -1.87 -5.26
N THR A 331 8.48 -2.23 -5.35
CA THR A 331 7.47 -1.85 -4.35
C THR A 331 7.72 -2.59 -3.03
N ILE A 332 8.03 -3.90 -3.09
CA ILE A 332 8.47 -4.70 -1.94
C ILE A 332 9.71 -4.09 -1.28
N GLU A 333 10.74 -3.70 -2.04
CA GLU A 333 11.94 -3.02 -1.52
C GLU A 333 11.59 -1.73 -0.74
N ARG A 334 10.67 -0.90 -1.26
CA ARG A 334 10.21 0.33 -0.56
C ARG A 334 9.50 0.00 0.75
N ILE A 335 8.66 -1.03 0.75
CA ILE A 335 7.92 -1.48 1.94
C ILE A 335 8.87 -2.09 2.98
N GLN A 336 9.90 -2.83 2.56
CA GLN A 336 10.97 -3.30 3.44
C GLN A 336 11.69 -2.12 4.13
N GLN A 337 11.97 -1.03 3.40
CA GLN A 337 12.57 0.17 4.00
C GLN A 337 11.64 0.89 4.99
N LEU A 338 10.32 0.86 4.79
CA LEU A 338 9.34 1.36 5.77
C LEU A 338 9.32 0.49 7.04
N GLU A 339 9.30 -0.83 6.89
CA GLU A 339 9.32 -1.75 8.03
C GLU A 339 10.60 -1.60 8.86
N LEU A 340 11.76 -1.46 8.19
CA LEU A 340 13.05 -1.18 8.83
C LEU A 340 13.12 0.20 9.51
N SER A 341 12.28 1.16 9.12
CA SER A 341 12.18 2.47 9.79
C SER A 341 11.21 2.49 10.98
N GLY A 342 10.55 1.35 11.27
CA GLY A 342 9.65 1.17 12.41
C GLY A 342 8.17 1.36 12.08
N VAL A 343 7.79 1.45 10.81
CA VAL A 343 6.38 1.41 10.39
C VAL A 343 5.88 -0.03 10.42
N GLU A 344 4.76 -0.30 11.08
CA GLU A 344 4.14 -1.63 11.02
C GLU A 344 3.55 -1.85 9.64
N VAL A 345 3.97 -2.91 8.93
CA VAL A 345 3.37 -3.31 7.65
C VAL A 345 2.34 -4.41 7.89
N ILE A 346 1.22 -4.41 7.16
CA ILE A 346 0.23 -5.50 7.18
C ILE A 346 -0.23 -5.78 5.74
N PHE A 347 -0.10 -7.02 5.25
CA PHE A 347 -0.59 -7.44 3.93
C PHE A 347 -2.02 -7.99 4.02
N ALA A 348 -2.76 -8.00 2.91
CA ALA A 348 -4.14 -8.52 2.89
C ALA A 348 -4.20 -10.02 3.26
N HIS A 349 -3.15 -10.78 2.94
CA HIS A 349 -3.04 -12.22 3.16
C HIS A 349 -2.07 -12.60 4.30
N ASP A 350 -1.88 -11.69 5.25
CA ASP A 350 -0.90 -11.83 6.32
C ASP A 350 -1.37 -12.75 7.45
N PHE A 351 -1.25 -14.07 7.23
CA PHE A 351 -1.56 -15.07 8.24
C PHE A 351 -0.64 -14.98 9.47
N GLU A 352 0.60 -14.49 9.33
CA GLU A 352 1.52 -14.35 10.48
C GLU A 352 1.02 -13.24 11.40
N TRP A 353 0.54 -12.13 10.84
CA TRP A 353 -0.06 -11.03 11.60
C TRP A 353 -1.41 -11.42 12.22
N GLU A 354 -2.29 -12.11 11.49
CA GLU A 354 -3.60 -12.52 12.02
C GLU A 354 -3.49 -13.54 13.16
N GLU A 355 -2.60 -14.53 13.02
CA GLU A 355 -2.46 -15.62 14.00
C GLU A 355 -1.75 -15.18 15.29
N ASP A 356 -1.08 -14.02 15.30
CA ASP A 356 -0.46 -13.46 16.51
C ASP A 356 -1.55 -13.10 17.56
N PRO A 357 -1.53 -13.74 18.76
CA PRO A 357 -2.47 -13.43 19.82
C PRO A 357 -2.48 -11.96 20.27
N ALA A 358 -1.40 -11.20 20.04
CA ALA A 358 -1.31 -9.78 20.35
C ALA A 358 -2.25 -8.92 19.48
N ASN A 359 -2.57 -9.37 18.26
CA ASN A 359 -3.40 -8.62 17.32
C ASN A 359 -4.92 -8.86 17.51
N ARG A 360 -5.34 -9.75 18.42
CA ARG A 360 -6.76 -10.07 18.63
C ARG A 360 -7.63 -8.86 19.00
N SER A 361 -7.09 -7.96 19.81
CA SER A 361 -7.77 -6.71 20.22
C SER A 361 -7.77 -5.63 19.11
N ARG A 362 -7.09 -5.87 17.98
CA ARG A 362 -7.08 -4.96 16.82
C ARG A 362 -8.22 -5.21 15.85
N PHE A 363 -8.93 -6.32 15.98
CA PHE A 363 -10.14 -6.56 15.21
C PHE A 363 -11.31 -5.71 15.76
N PHE A 364 -12.10 -5.13 14.86
CA PHE A 364 -13.22 -4.29 15.26
C PHE A 364 -14.29 -5.11 16.01
N GLY A 365 -14.75 -4.59 17.16
CA GLY A 365 -15.67 -5.30 18.05
C GLY A 365 -15.03 -6.33 18.99
N SER A 366 -13.71 -6.53 18.96
CA SER A 366 -13.01 -7.32 19.98
C SER A 366 -12.97 -6.59 21.33
N SER A 367 -13.84 -7.00 22.25
CA SER A 367 -13.91 -6.53 23.66
C SER A 367 -13.26 -7.52 24.64
#